data_AF-L5KW26-F1
#
_entry.id   AF-L5KW26-F1
#
_cell.length_a   1.000
_cell.length_b   1.000
_cell.length_c   1.000
_cell.angle_alpha   90.00
_cell.angle_beta   90.00
_cell.angle_gamma   90.00
#
_symmetry.space_group_name_H-M   'P 1'
#
loop_
_entity.id
_entity.type
_entity.pdbx_description
1 polymer ?
#
loop_
_entity_poly.entity_id
_entity_poly.type
_entity_poly.pdbx_seq_one_letter_code
_entity_poly.pdbx_strand_id
1 'polypeptide(L)'
;MAGPEWESLEQCLEKHLQPADLREVKRVLYGKETRKLDLPSRAFEFASERDFELQGYAFEAAEEQLRRPRTVRVGLVQNRTPLPADAPVAKQVQPLLTVNT
;
A
#
# COMPACT_ATOMS: atom_id res chain seq x y z
N MET A 1 -13.27 -23.17 15.54
CA MET A 1 -12.15 -22.25 15.79
C MET A 1 -11.80 -21.63 14.46
N ALA A 2 -11.99 -20.31 14.29
CA ALA A 2 -11.54 -19.64 13.08
C ALA A 2 -10.02 -19.78 13.01
N GLY A 3 -9.50 -20.30 11.91
CA GLY A 3 -8.06 -20.27 11.66
C GLY A 3 -7.54 -18.83 11.65
N PRO A 4 -6.21 -18.61 11.64
CA PRO A 4 -5.66 -17.27 11.50
C PRO A 4 -6.31 -16.59 10.29
N GLU A 5 -6.88 -15.40 10.52
CA GLU A 5 -7.54 -14.62 9.47
C GLU A 5 -6.54 -14.35 8.34
N TRP A 6 -7.00 -14.48 7.10
CA TRP A 6 -6.19 -14.19 5.93
C TRP A 6 -5.97 -12.67 5.84
N GLU A 7 -4.75 -12.21 6.16
CA GLU A 7 -4.42 -10.78 6.11
C GLU A 7 -4.12 -10.30 4.69
N SER A 8 -3.16 -10.91 4.00
CA SER A 8 -2.81 -10.58 2.61
C SER A 8 -2.12 -11.74 1.91
N LEU A 9 -2.19 -11.73 0.58
CA LEU A 9 -1.48 -12.69 -0.26
C LEU A 9 0.03 -12.54 -0.08
N GLU A 10 0.52 -11.31 -0.02
CA GLU A 10 1.93 -10.97 0.08
C GLU A 10 2.55 -11.51 1.37
N GLN A 11 1.90 -11.28 2.51
CA GLN A 11 2.36 -11.83 3.78
C GLN A 11 2.32 -13.36 3.80
N CYS A 12 1.29 -13.97 3.20
CA CYS A 12 1.18 -15.43 3.13
C CYS A 12 2.33 -16.02 2.31
N LEU A 13 2.64 -15.44 1.15
CA LEU A 13 3.76 -15.87 0.31
C LEU A 13 5.10 -15.69 1.03
N GLU A 14 5.31 -14.55 1.70
CA GLU A 14 6.55 -14.25 2.42
C GLU A 14 6.79 -15.15 3.65
N LYS A 15 5.73 -15.57 4.35
CA LYS A 15 5.83 -16.46 5.52
C LYS A 15 6.14 -17.91 5.15
N HIS A 16 5.74 -18.38 3.96
CA HIS A 16 5.74 -19.81 3.63
C HIS A 16 6.71 -20.22 2.51
N LEU A 17 7.22 -19.27 1.70
CA LEU A 17 8.11 -19.57 0.59
C LEU A 17 9.56 -19.18 0.90
N GLN A 18 10.50 -19.96 0.39
CA GLN A 18 11.91 -19.61 0.41
C GLN A 18 12.17 -18.40 -0.51
N PRO A 19 13.20 -17.56 -0.25
CA PRO A 19 13.42 -16.33 -1.02
C PRO A 19 13.56 -16.53 -2.54
N ALA A 20 14.15 -17.65 -2.97
CA ALA A 20 14.30 -17.98 -4.38
C ALA A 20 12.94 -18.28 -5.04
N ASP A 21 12.13 -19.13 -4.42
CA ASP A 21 10.80 -19.51 -4.93
C ASP A 21 9.84 -18.32 -4.86
N LEU A 22 9.91 -17.54 -3.78
CA LEU A 22 9.13 -16.31 -3.61
C LEU A 22 9.35 -15.34 -4.77
N ARG A 23 10.61 -15.18 -5.20
CA ARG A 23 10.95 -14.30 -6.32
C ARG A 23 10.35 -14.80 -7.62
N GLU A 24 10.42 -16.10 -7.90
CA GLU A 24 9.82 -16.68 -9.11
C GLU A 24 8.29 -16.59 -9.08
N VAL A 25 7.66 -16.87 -7.94
CA VAL A 25 6.20 -16.73 -7.77
C VAL A 25 5.78 -15.27 -7.98
N LYS A 26 6.46 -14.31 -7.34
CA LYS A 26 6.19 -12.88 -7.55
C LYS A 26 6.42 -12.47 -9.00
N ARG A 27 7.44 -13.02 -9.66
CA ARG A 27 7.73 -12.77 -11.08
C ARG A 27 6.61 -13.23 -12.00
N VAL A 28 6.02 -14.39 -11.72
CA VAL A 28 4.91 -14.94 -12.51
C VAL A 28 3.60 -14.21 -12.23
N LEU A 29 3.29 -13.89 -10.97
CA LEU A 29 2.03 -13.25 -10.58
C LEU A 29 1.97 -11.76 -10.94
N TYR A 30 3.03 -11.01 -10.61
CA TYR A 30 3.04 -9.55 -10.72
C TYR A 30 3.94 -9.05 -11.86
N GLY A 31 4.75 -9.91 -12.46
CA GLY A 31 5.70 -9.53 -13.51
C GLY A 31 7.04 -9.04 -12.95
N LYS A 32 7.51 -7.88 -13.42
CA LYS A 32 8.81 -7.35 -12.98
C LYS A 32 8.73 -6.88 -11.53
N GLU A 33 9.72 -7.28 -10.72
CA GLU A 33 9.87 -6.83 -9.34
C GLU A 33 10.00 -5.30 -9.27
N THR A 34 9.17 -4.69 -8.42
CA THR A 34 9.15 -3.24 -8.20
C THR A 34 10.09 -2.86 -7.07
N ARG A 35 10.84 -1.77 -7.23
CA ARG A 35 11.72 -1.27 -6.17
C ARG A 35 10.88 -0.64 -5.06
N LYS A 36 11.12 -1.02 -3.80
CA LYS A 36 10.54 -0.34 -2.64
C LYS A 36 11.10 1.09 -2.54
N LEU A 37 10.23 2.05 -2.26
CA LEU A 37 10.61 3.45 -2.06
C LEU A 37 11.03 3.68 -0.61
N ASP A 38 12.13 4.41 -0.44
CA ASP A 38 12.53 4.93 0.86
C ASP A 38 11.65 6.14 1.20
N LEU A 39 10.60 5.90 1.98
CA LEU A 39 9.71 6.94 2.49
C LEU A 39 10.29 7.56 3.77
N PRO A 40 10.01 8.84 4.06
CA PRO A 40 10.49 9.49 5.28
C PRO A 40 10.02 8.77 6.55
N SER A 41 10.88 8.63 7.56
CA SER A 41 10.53 7.98 8.85
C SER A 41 9.30 8.59 9.51
N ARG A 42 9.17 9.93 9.45
CA ARG A 42 8.00 10.65 9.95
C ARG A 42 6.68 10.20 9.31
N ALA A 43 6.72 9.75 8.05
CA ALA A 43 5.53 9.25 7.37
C ALA A 43 5.10 7.89 7.93
N PHE A 44 6.06 7.02 8.28
CA PHE A 44 5.77 5.74 8.94
C PHE A 44 5.28 5.93 10.38
N GLU A 45 5.87 6.87 11.12
CA GLU A 45 5.40 7.25 12.47
C GLU A 45 3.93 7.70 12.41
N PHE A 46 3.61 8.62 11.49
CA PHE A 46 2.24 9.10 11.31
C PHE A 46 1.27 7.99 10.87
N ALA A 47 1.72 7.08 9.99
CA ALA A 47 0.91 5.93 9.58
C ALA A 47 0.61 5.00 10.76
N SER A 48 1.59 4.75 11.62
CA SER A 48 1.44 3.94 12.83
C SER A 48 0.53 4.61 13.87
N GLU A 49 0.64 5.92 14.08
CA GLU A 49 -0.21 6.67 15.01
C GLU A 49 -1.68 6.68 14.59
N ARG A 50 -1.92 6.62 13.27
CA ARG A 50 -3.24 6.77 12.66
C ARG A 50 -3.83 5.45 12.16
N ASP A 51 -3.17 4.34 12.47
CA ASP A 51 -3.63 2.99 12.19
C ASP A 51 -3.95 2.75 10.71
N PHE A 52 -3.00 3.10 9.83
CA PHE A 52 -3.11 2.76 8.41
C PHE A 52 -1.78 2.24 7.85
N GLU A 53 -1.87 1.37 6.84
CA GLU A 53 -0.71 0.84 6.15
C GLU A 53 -0.15 1.86 5.14
N LEU A 54 1.17 2.06 5.17
CA LEU A 54 1.89 2.90 4.21
C LEU A 54 2.91 2.07 3.44
N GLN A 55 2.70 1.93 2.14
CA GLN A 55 3.63 1.27 1.21
C GLN A 55 4.03 2.22 0.09
N GLY A 56 5.26 2.07 -0.40
CA GLY A 56 5.78 2.87 -1.50
C GLY A 56 6.57 2.01 -2.47
N TYR A 57 6.25 2.11 -3.76
CA TYR A 57 6.92 1.37 -4.83
C TYR A 57 7.23 2.27 -6.03
N ALA A 58 8.34 1.99 -6.69
CA ALA A 58 8.78 2.67 -7.89
C ALA A 58 8.70 1.76 -9.12
N PHE A 59 8.11 2.30 -10.17
CA PHE A 59 8.20 1.75 -11.52
C PHE A 59 9.22 2.57 -12.30
N GLU A 60 10.28 1.91 -12.75
CA GLU A 60 11.37 2.55 -13.48
C GLU A 60 11.30 2.18 -14.96
N ALA A 61 11.58 3.18 -15.79
CA ALA A 61 11.75 3.03 -17.22
C ALA A 61 13.23 3.09 -17.58
N ALA A 62 13.61 2.51 -18.72
CA ALA A 62 14.95 2.67 -19.26
C ALA A 62 15.19 4.15 -19.61
N GLU A 63 16.43 4.62 -19.46
CA GLU A 63 16.80 5.97 -19.87
C GLU A 63 16.67 6.11 -21.40
N GLU A 64 15.93 7.13 -21.82
CA GLU A 64 15.83 7.48 -23.23
C GLU A 64 16.92 8.50 -23.59
N GLN A 65 17.51 8.38 -24.78
CA GLN A 65 18.62 9.24 -25.22
C GLN A 65 18.21 10.72 -25.37
N LEU A 66 16.96 10.96 -25.80
CA LEU A 66 16.48 12.29 -26.16
C LEU A 66 15.44 12.84 -25.19
N ARG A 67 14.66 11.97 -24.54
CA ARG A 67 13.60 12.38 -23.62
C ARG A 67 14.08 12.32 -22.19
N ARG A 68 13.85 13.42 -21.47
CA ARG A 68 14.08 13.45 -20.03
C ARG A 68 13.06 12.57 -19.30
N PRO A 69 13.42 11.95 -18.18
CA PRO A 69 12.48 11.18 -17.37
C PRO A 69 11.28 12.02 -16.93
N ARG A 70 10.07 11.45 -17.05
CA ARG A 70 8.83 12.08 -16.57
C ARG A 70 8.36 11.38 -15.29
N THR A 71 9.04 11.66 -14.19
CA THR A 71 8.73 11.06 -12.89
C THR A 71 7.46 11.69 -12.30
N VAL A 72 6.49 10.86 -11.95
CA VAL A 72 5.25 11.25 -11.28
C VAL A 72 5.09 10.43 -9.99
N ARG A 73 4.62 11.05 -8.92
CA ARG A 73 4.25 10.37 -7.68
C ARG A 73 2.73 10.32 -7.58
N VAL A 74 2.19 9.13 -7.36
CA VAL A 74 0.75 8.89 -7.21
C VAL A 74 0.52 8.29 -5.83
N GLY A 75 -0.47 8.81 -5.10
CA GLY A 75 -0.93 8.24 -3.83
C GLY A 75 -2.29 7.58 -4.03
N LEU A 76 -2.43 6.35 -3.56
CA LEU A 76 -3.71 5.64 -3.53
C LEU A 76 -4.14 5.54 -2.07
N VAL A 77 -5.40 5.89 -1.79
CA VAL A 77 -5.96 5.86 -0.44
C VAL A 77 -7.12 4.88 -0.43
N GLN A 78 -7.02 3.86 0.42
CA GLN A 78 -8.08 2.92 0.70
C GLN A 78 -8.41 3.02 2.20
N ASN A 79 -9.67 3.32 2.52
CA ASN A 79 -10.14 3.46 3.89
C ASN A 79 -11.51 2.83 4.09
N ARG A 80 -11.82 2.44 5.33
CA ARG A 80 -13.16 1.99 5.72
C ARG A 80 -14.04 3.16 6.13
N THR A 81 -15.36 2.98 6.10
CA THR A 81 -16.29 3.95 6.65
C THR A 81 -16.15 4.00 8.19
N PRO A 82 -15.99 5.19 8.78
CA PRO A 82 -15.71 5.33 10.21
C PRO A 82 -16.95 5.14 11.09
N LEU A 83 -18.14 5.32 10.53
CA LEU A 83 -19.41 5.13 11.23
C LEU A 83 -20.20 3.96 10.61
N PRO A 84 -21.12 3.36 11.38
CA PRO A 84 -22.11 2.42 10.86
C PRO A 84 -22.88 2.97 9.66
N ALA A 85 -23.32 2.07 8.78
CA ALA A 85 -23.99 2.42 7.54
C ALA A 85 -25.36 3.11 7.75
N ASP A 86 -25.97 2.93 8.92
CA ASP A 86 -27.26 3.53 9.33
C ASP A 86 -27.13 4.90 10.01
N ALA A 87 -25.90 5.38 10.23
CA ALA A 87 -25.68 6.71 10.79
C ALA A 87 -26.16 7.81 9.82
N PRO A 88 -26.62 8.98 10.33
CA PRO A 88 -27.04 10.08 9.47
C PRO A 88 -25.94 10.52 8.49
N VAL A 89 -26.28 10.69 7.21
CA VAL A 89 -25.31 11.01 6.13
C VAL A 89 -24.45 12.23 6.48
N ALA A 90 -25.05 13.28 7.05
CA ALA A 90 -24.32 14.48 7.47
C ALA A 90 -23.20 14.17 8.48
N LYS A 91 -23.40 13.18 9.37
CA LYS A 91 -22.40 12.71 10.33
C LYS A 91 -21.40 11.73 9.74
N GLN A 92 -21.76 11.00 8.67
CA GLN A 92 -20.86 10.08 7.96
C GLN A 92 -19.82 10.81 7.10
N VAL A 93 -20.18 11.95 6.50
CA VAL A 93 -19.30 12.71 5.60
C VAL A 93 -18.18 13.43 6.35
N GLN A 94 -18.47 14.02 7.51
CA GLN A 94 -17.52 14.87 8.22
C GLN A 94 -16.21 14.14 8.61
N PRO A 95 -16.23 12.90 9.16
CA PRO A 95 -15.01 12.17 9.49
C PRO A 95 -14.24 11.65 8.27
N LEU A 96 -14.88 11.55 7.09
CA LEU A 96 -14.19 11.17 5.85
C LEU A 96 -13.38 12.33 5.24
N LEU A 97 -13.87 13.57 5.43
CA LEU A 97 -13.24 14.77 4.90
C LEU A 97 -12.20 15.35 5.84
N THR A 98 -12.34 15.12 7.14
CA THR A 98 -11.50 15.75 8.15
C THR A 98 -10.29 14.87 8.43
N VAL A 99 -9.11 15.30 7.94
CA VAL A 99 -7.84 14.83 8.47
C VAL A 99 -7.69 15.50 9.83
N ASN A 100 -8.01 14.81 10.93
CA ASN A 100 -7.83 15.34 12.28
C ASN A 100 -6.33 15.53 12.57
N THR A 101 -5.68 16.57 12.06
CA THR A 101 -4.26 16.86 12.30
C THR A 101 -3.94 16.97 13.79
#